data_AF-A0A396H933-F1
#
_entry.id   AF-A0A396H933-F1
#
_cell.length_a   1.000
_cell.length_b   1.000
_cell.length_c   1.000
_cell.angle_alpha   90.00
_cell.angle_beta   90.00
_cell.angle_gamma   90.00
#
_symmetry.space_group_name_H-M   'P 1'
#
loop_
_entity.id
_entity.type
_entity.pdbx_description
1 polymer ?
#
loop_
_entity_poly.entity_id
_entity_poly.type
_entity_poly.pdbx_seq_one_letter_code
_entity_poly.pdbx_strand_id
1 'polypeptide(L)' 'MTTILKFAYVMIICLFLLQVAAQEVLVIHECNRDRDCHISCVPPELPKCIAHMCFCFNRL' A
#
# COMPACT_ATOMS: atom_id res chain seq x y z
N MET A 1 -9.99 -5.22 -35.35
CA MET A 1 -8.63 -5.51 -34.85
C MET A 1 -8.01 -4.30 -34.13
N THR A 2 -8.01 -3.10 -34.74
CA THR A 2 -7.47 -1.87 -34.14
C THR A 2 -8.25 -1.32 -32.95
N THR A 3 -9.57 -1.55 -32.88
CA THR A 3 -10.45 -1.11 -31.78
C THR A 3 -10.19 -1.86 -30.48
N ILE A 4 -10.00 -3.18 -30.56
CA ILE A 4 -9.68 -4.05 -29.42
C ILE A 4 -8.29 -3.69 -28.86
N LEU A 5 -7.33 -3.42 -29.75
CA LEU A 5 -5.99 -2.98 -29.36
C LEU A 5 -6.01 -1.64 -28.60
N LYS A 6 -6.82 -0.68 -29.08
CA LYS A 6 -7.03 0.60 -28.38
C LYS A 6 -7.65 0.41 -27.00
N PHE A 7 -8.65 -0.45 -26.88
CA PHE A 7 -9.32 -0.71 -25.60
C PHE A 7 -8.37 -1.35 -24.58
N ALA A 8 -7.56 -2.32 -25.03
CA ALA A 8 -6.52 -2.94 -24.18
C ALA A 8 -5.50 -1.90 -23.70
N TYR A 9 -5.06 -0.99 -24.58
CA TYR A 9 -4.11 0.05 -24.22
C TYR A 9 -4.66 1.01 -23.16
N VAL A 10 -5.92 1.42 -23.30
CA VAL A 10 -6.59 2.28 -22.30
C VAL A 10 -6.72 1.55 -20.96
N MET A 11 -7.12 0.28 -20.96
CA MET A 11 -7.21 -0.53 -19.74
C MET A 11 -5.86 -0.66 -19.03
N ILE A 12 -4.78 -0.90 -19.78
CA ILE A 12 -3.43 -1.00 -19.24
C ILE A 12 -3.02 0.34 -18.58
N ILE A 13 -3.26 1.47 -19.27
CA ILE A 13 -2.96 2.80 -18.72
C ILE A 13 -3.75 3.06 -17.43
N CYS A 14 -5.04 2.71 -17.39
CA CYS A 14 -5.88 2.84 -16.19
C CYS A 14 -5.34 2.00 -15.02
N LEU A 15 -4.88 0.77 -15.29
CA LEU A 15 -4.28 -0.09 -14.25
C LEU A 15 -2.97 0.48 -13.71
N PHE A 16 -2.12 1.02 -14.58
CA PHE A 16 -0.88 1.70 -14.16
C PHE A 16 -1.16 2.92 -13.30
N LEU A 17 -2.11 3.77 -13.70
CA LEU A 17 -2.50 4.94 -12.90
C LEU A 17 -3.10 4.52 -11.55
N LEU A 18 -3.89 3.44 -11.52
CA LEU A 18 -4.42 2.88 -10.28
C LEU A 18 -3.30 2.37 -9.36
N GLN A 19 -2.27 1.71 -9.91
CA GLN A 19 -1.12 1.26 -9.14
C GLN A 19 -0.30 2.43 -8.57
N VAL A 20 -0.04 3.47 -9.37
CA VAL A 20 0.67 4.66 -8.91
C VAL A 20 -0.12 5.37 -7.82
N ALA A 21 -1.43 5.57 -8.00
CA ALA A 21 -2.29 6.16 -6.98
C ALA A 21 -2.36 5.29 -5.71
N ALA A 22 -2.41 3.96 -5.85
CA ALA A 22 -2.33 3.06 -4.72
C ALA A 22 -0.98 3.15 -4.01
N GLN A 23 0.13 3.36 -4.73
CA GLN A 23 1.46 3.50 -4.15
C GLN A 23 1.66 4.85 -3.44
N GLU A 24 0.99 5.92 -3.88
CA GLU A 24 1.03 7.22 -3.21
C GLU A 24 0.08 7.29 -1.99
N VAL A 25 -1.06 6.61 -2.04
CA VAL A 25 -2.00 6.52 -0.90
C VAL A 25 -1.51 5.53 0.13
N LEU A 26 -0.95 4.41 -0.32
CA LEU A 26 -0.26 3.45 0.51
C LEU A 26 1.20 3.95 0.62
N VAL A 27 1.40 5.03 1.39
CA VAL A 27 2.72 5.36 1.95
C VAL A 27 3.07 4.24 2.91
N ILE A 28 3.41 3.08 2.35
CA ILE A 28 3.93 1.92 3.04
C ILE A 28 5.20 2.45 3.68
N HIS A 29 5.13 2.73 4.98
CA HIS A 29 6.34 2.87 5.77
C HIS A 29 6.96 1.49 5.75
N GLU A 30 7.87 1.32 4.78
CA GLU A 30 8.57 0.08 4.55
C GLU A 30 9.32 -0.22 5.83
N CYS A 31 8.91 -1.28 6.52
CA CYS A 31 9.48 -1.67 7.79
C CYS A 31 10.25 -2.97 7.61
N ASN A 32 11.30 -3.15 8.39
CA ASN A 32 12.03 -4.41 8.47
C ASN A 32 11.89 -5.02 9.87
N ARG A 33 11.61 -4.18 10.87
CA ARG A 33 11.39 -4.56 12.27
C ARG A 33 10.20 -3.77 12.83
N ASP A 34 9.56 -4.34 13.84
CA ASP A 34 8.47 -3.68 14.58
C ASP A 34 8.84 -2.28 15.10
N ARG A 35 10.13 -2.05 15.40
CA ARG A 35 10.63 -0.77 15.93
C ARG A 35 10.61 0.36 14.89
N ASP A 36 10.60 0.02 13.61
CA ASP A 36 10.60 0.99 12.50
C ASP A 36 9.23 1.70 12.40
N CYS A 37 8.18 1.10 12.98
CA CYS A 37 6.81 1.60 12.98
C CYS A 37 6.47 2.49 14.20
N HIS A 38 7.48 3.12 14.83
CA HIS A 38 7.39 3.74 16.17
C HIS A 38 6.35 4.87 16.34
N ILE A 39 5.84 5.45 15.23
CA ILE A 39 5.01 6.67 15.24
C ILE A 39 3.63 6.41 14.62
N SER A 40 3.36 5.20 14.12
CA SER A 40 2.19 4.97 13.26
C SER A 40 0.90 4.62 14.00
N CYS A 41 0.94 4.32 15.30
CA CYS A 41 -0.23 3.86 16.05
C CYS A 41 -0.55 4.78 17.23
N VAL A 42 -1.85 5.00 17.46
CA VAL A 42 -2.33 5.73 18.63
C VAL A 42 -2.42 4.74 19.81
N PRO A 43 -1.86 5.05 20.99
CA PRO A 43 -2.02 4.19 22.17
C PRO A 43 -3.51 3.92 22.44
N PRO A 44 -3.94 2.67 22.74
CA PRO A 44 -3.17 1.52 23.25
C PRO A 44 -2.67 0.53 22.18
N GLU A 45 -2.77 0.86 20.89
CA GLU A 45 -2.43 -0.05 19.81
C GLU A 45 -0.90 -0.26 19.72
N LEU A 46 -0.49 -1.50 19.42
CA LEU A 46 0.91 -1.85 19.19
C LEU A 46 1.21 -1.87 17.70
N PRO A 47 2.22 -1.10 17.25
CA PRO A 47 2.72 -1.20 15.89
C PRO A 47 3.45 -2.53 15.66
N LYS A 48 3.17 -3.18 14.53
CA LYS A 48 3.81 -4.42 14.09
C LYS A 48 4.21 -4.31 12.62
N CYS A 49 5.37 -4.87 12.30
CA CYS A 49 5.84 -4.97 10.93
C CYS A 49 5.47 -6.34 10.36
N ILE A 50 4.58 -6.38 9.37
CA ILE A 50 4.15 -7.61 8.69
C ILE A 50 4.29 -7.39 7.19
N ALA A 51 5.00 -8.30 6.51
CA ALA A 51 5.21 -8.22 5.05
C ALA A 51 5.75 -6.85 4.59
N HIS A 52 6.71 -6.29 5.34
CA HIS A 52 7.29 -4.97 5.11
C HIS A 52 6.32 -3.79 5.23
N MET A 53 5.16 -3.99 5.87
CA MET A 53 4.18 -2.94 6.15
C MET A 53 3.91 -2.81 7.65
N CYS A 54 3.76 -1.57 8.12
CA CYS A 54 3.34 -1.27 9.48
C CYS A 54 1.83 -1.47 9.65
N PHE A 55 1.43 -2.27 10.63
CA PHE A 55 0.04 -2.48 11.06
C PHE A 55 -0.12 -2.13 12.53
N CYS A 56 -1.30 -1.60 12.90
CA CYS A 56 -1.66 -1.34 14.29
C CYS A 56 -2.59 -2.45 14.79
N PHE A 57 -2.24 -3.09 15.90
CA PHE A 57 -3.06 -4.11 16.54
C PHE A 57 -3.50 -3.66 17.93
N ASN A 58 -4.77 -3.84 18.24
CA ASN A 58 -5.28 -3.63 19.59
C ASN A 58 -4.72 -4.69 20.55
N ARG A 59 -4.26 -4.24 21.72
CA ARG A 59 -3.89 -5.13 22.82
C ARG A 59 -5.18 -5.55 23.55
N LEU A 60 -5.76 -6.68 23.14
CA LEU A 60 -6.78 -7.38 23.94
C LEU A 60 -6.16 -7.93 25.23
#